data_AF-A0A929Y0P7-F1
#
_entry.id   AF-A0A929Y0P7-F1
#
_cell.length_a   1.000
_cell.length_b   1.000
_cell.length_c   1.000
_cell.angle_alpha   90.00
_cell.angle_beta   90.00
_cell.angle_gamma   90.00
#
_symmetry.space_group_name_H-M   'P 1'
#
loop_
_entity.id
_entity.type
_entity.pdbx_description
1 polymer ?
#
loop_
_entity_poly.entity_id
_entity_poly.type
_entity_poly.pdbx_seq_one_letter_code
_entity_poly.pdbx_strand_id
1 'polypeptide(L)'
;EIELGTYFLGDKENWFEHHWFIGGDKGSAYSDGFLPKGKIVKTTRLLTNVPGKTTMTFAGPTRSFGQIDKDILITEDLQIADNDQIEFFENYRDAREGKTEFIIKLPEIRRVMQVLEAIWESSEKNEVIKFDGGL
;
A
#
# COMPACT_ATOMS: atom_id res chain seq x y z
N GLU A 1 -7.60 19.40 17.17
CA GLU A 1 -6.18 19.41 16.79
C GLU A 1 -5.88 18.05 16.18
N ILE A 2 -5.60 18.00 14.88
CA ILE A 2 -5.34 16.74 14.18
C ILE A 2 -3.84 16.48 14.31
N GLU A 3 -3.43 15.73 15.33
CA GLU A 3 -2.12 15.10 15.37
C GLU A 3 -2.25 13.67 14.81
N LEU A 4 -2.45 13.56 13.50
CA LEU A 4 -2.13 12.34 12.76
C LEU A 4 -0.73 12.52 12.20
N GLY A 5 0.13 11.52 12.35
CA GLY A 5 1.51 11.50 11.86
C GLY A 5 1.71 12.36 10.62
N THR A 6 2.45 13.45 10.82
CA THR A 6 2.98 14.37 9.83
C THR A 6 3.13 13.65 8.50
N TYR A 7 2.29 14.02 7.55
CA TYR A 7 2.33 13.73 6.12
C TYR A 7 3.34 12.67 5.66
N PHE A 8 2.90 11.69 4.85
CA PHE A 8 3.79 10.92 3.98
C PHE A 8 4.45 11.86 2.92
N LEU A 9 5.28 12.81 3.36
CA LEU A 9 6.15 13.63 2.54
C LEU A 9 7.41 12.82 2.35
N GLY A 10 7.60 12.30 1.15
CA GLY A 10 8.88 11.77 0.73
C GLY A 10 9.71 12.89 0.09
N ASP A 11 10.97 13.01 0.48
CA ASP A 11 12.00 13.81 -0.20
C ASP A 11 12.76 12.99 -1.26
N LYS A 12 12.08 11.97 -1.81
CA LYS A 12 12.67 11.02 -2.76
C LYS A 12 13.29 11.77 -3.93
N GLU A 13 14.55 11.45 -4.25
CA GLU A 13 15.30 12.09 -5.34
C GLU A 13 14.54 12.04 -6.68
N ASN A 14 13.84 10.92 -6.94
CA ASN A 14 13.05 10.70 -8.15
C ASN A 14 11.53 10.76 -7.89
N TRP A 15 11.04 11.87 -7.32
CA TRP A 15 9.63 12.03 -6.90
C TRP A 15 8.55 11.70 -7.95
N PHE A 16 8.88 11.74 -9.25
CA PHE A 16 7.97 11.43 -10.35
C PHE A 16 7.79 9.92 -10.60
N GLU A 17 8.65 9.09 -10.01
CA GLU A 17 8.54 7.64 -10.09
C GLU A 17 7.47 7.11 -9.12
N HIS A 18 7.15 5.83 -9.26
CA HIS A 18 6.20 5.19 -8.36
C HIS A 18 6.81 4.99 -6.96
N HIS A 19 6.06 5.39 -5.94
CA HIS A 19 6.42 5.19 -4.53
C HIS A 19 5.24 4.58 -3.80
N TRP A 20 5.36 3.29 -3.47
CA TRP A 20 4.33 2.54 -2.80
C TRP A 20 4.70 2.29 -1.34
N PHE A 21 3.71 2.45 -0.46
CA PHE A 21 3.74 1.95 0.90
C PHE A 21 2.49 1.11 1.14
N ILE A 22 2.68 -0.11 1.61
CA ILE A 22 1.61 -1.07 1.87
C ILE A 22 1.69 -1.46 3.34
N GLY A 23 0.59 -1.25 4.06
CA GLY A 23 0.41 -1.73 5.43
C GLY A 23 -0.42 -3.01 5.46
N GLY A 24 0.09 -4.03 6.13
CA GLY A 24 -0.63 -5.27 6.44
C GLY A 24 -0.75 -5.49 7.95
N ASP A 25 -1.47 -6.54 8.35
CA ASP A 25 -1.65 -6.94 9.74
C ASP A 25 -0.39 -7.54 10.38
N LYS A 26 0.52 -8.09 9.56
CA LYS A 26 1.76 -8.78 9.99
C LYS A 26 3.05 -8.09 9.54
N GLY A 27 2.95 -6.93 8.93
CA GLY A 27 4.11 -6.22 8.40
C GLY A 27 3.72 -5.12 7.44
N SER A 28 4.74 -4.52 6.84
CA SER A 28 4.61 -3.51 5.80
C SER A 28 5.55 -3.82 4.65
N ALA A 29 5.26 -3.24 3.49
CA ALA A 29 6.15 -3.25 2.35
C ALA A 29 6.26 -1.83 1.79
N TYR A 30 7.39 -1.54 1.18
CA TYR A 30 7.55 -0.35 0.37
C TYR A 30 8.27 -0.70 -0.93
N SER A 31 7.97 0.06 -1.99
CA SER A 31 8.56 -0.10 -3.31
C SER A 31 8.76 1.27 -3.95
N ASP A 32 10.01 1.58 -4.28
CA ASP A 32 10.41 2.85 -4.89
C ASP A 32 10.94 2.62 -6.32
N GLY A 33 10.48 3.44 -7.25
CA GLY A 33 11.00 3.53 -8.60
C GLY A 33 10.29 2.66 -9.64
N PHE A 34 10.57 2.94 -10.92
CA PHE A 34 10.10 2.11 -12.05
C PHE A 34 10.84 0.78 -12.17
N LEU A 35 12.09 0.72 -11.69
CA LEU A 35 12.81 -0.51 -11.41
C LEU A 35 12.70 -0.74 -9.90
N PRO A 36 11.60 -1.38 -9.44
CA PRO A 36 11.19 -1.28 -8.05
C PRO A 36 12.27 -1.82 -7.12
N LYS A 37 12.72 -0.97 -6.21
CA LYS A 37 13.59 -1.32 -5.10
C LYS A 37 12.80 -1.16 -3.82
N GLY A 38 12.79 -2.19 -3.01
CA GLY A 38 11.92 -2.22 -1.86
C GLY A 38 12.25 -3.36 -0.92
N LYS A 39 11.55 -3.37 0.20
CA LYS A 39 11.66 -4.41 1.22
C LYS A 39 10.29 -4.73 1.76
N ILE A 40 10.14 -5.97 2.20
CA ILE A 40 9.03 -6.41 3.04
C ILE A 40 9.58 -6.50 4.47
N VAL A 41 8.93 -5.79 5.39
CA VAL A 41 9.32 -5.73 6.80
C VAL A 41 8.23 -6.41 7.63
N LYS A 42 8.62 -7.45 8.37
CA LYS A 42 7.72 -8.26 9.19
C LYS A 42 8.20 -8.28 10.63
N THR A 43 7.31 -8.66 11.54
CA THR A 43 7.69 -8.97 12.92
C THR A 43 7.63 -10.48 13.17
N THR A 44 8.59 -11.04 13.91
CA THR A 44 8.54 -12.46 14.33
C THR A 44 7.40 -12.75 15.30
N ARG A 45 6.95 -11.71 16.01
CA ARG A 45 5.84 -11.74 16.95
C ARG A 45 5.22 -10.36 17.05
N LEU A 46 3.92 -10.30 17.40
CA LEU A 46 3.29 -9.04 17.75
C LEU A 46 4.05 -8.40 18.92
N LEU A 47 4.36 -7.11 18.79
CA LEU A 47 4.97 -6.34 19.86
C LEU A 47 3.95 -6.22 21.00
N THR A 48 4.16 -6.99 22.05
CA THR A 48 3.49 -6.78 23.33
C THR A 48 4.22 -5.68 24.09
N ASN A 49 3.49 -4.92 24.93
CA ASN A 49 4.11 -3.96 25.84
C ASN A 49 5.31 -4.58 26.55
N VAL A 50 6.47 -3.93 26.48
CA VAL A 50 7.70 -4.42 27.13
C VAL A 50 7.49 -4.33 28.64
N PRO A 51 7.45 -5.46 29.38
CA PRO A 51 7.22 -5.42 30.82
C PRO A 51 8.42 -4.77 31.53
N GLY A 52 8.15 -3.82 32.42
CA GLY A 52 9.15 -3.29 33.35
C GLY A 52 10.15 -2.26 32.81
N LYS A 53 10.07 -1.84 31.54
CA LYS A 53 10.91 -0.76 30.98
C LYS A 53 10.04 0.36 30.42
N THR A 54 9.91 1.44 31.18
CA THR A 54 9.34 2.70 30.71
C THR A 54 10.45 3.51 30.06
N THR A 55 10.32 3.82 28.77
CA THR A 55 11.25 4.72 28.08
C THR A 55 10.70 6.13 28.21
N MET A 56 11.48 7.06 28.79
CA MET A 56 11.07 8.46 28.84
C MET A 56 11.25 9.08 27.46
N THR A 57 10.17 9.54 26.84
CA THR A 57 10.22 10.40 25.66
C THR A 57 9.85 11.83 26.04
N PHE A 58 10.06 12.77 25.12
CA PHE A 58 9.66 14.18 25.30
C PHE A 58 8.15 14.35 25.58
N ALA A 59 7.32 13.44 25.07
CA ALA A 59 5.87 13.40 25.30
C ALA A 59 5.46 12.64 26.58
N GLY A 60 6.41 12.14 27.36
CA GLY A 60 6.18 11.41 28.61
C GLY A 60 6.65 9.94 28.59
N PRO A 61 6.48 9.22 29.70
CA PRO A 61 6.86 7.80 29.80
C PRO A 61 6.02 6.94 28.84
N THR A 62 6.68 6.27 27.90
CA THR A 62 6.04 5.30 26.99
C THR A 62 6.56 3.89 27.21
N ARG A 63 5.65 2.92 27.15
CA ARG A 63 5.97 1.48 27.16
C ARG A 63 6.07 0.89 25.74
N SER A 64 5.65 1.66 24.74
CA SER A 64 5.42 1.19 23.37
C SER A 64 6.65 1.36 22.46
N PHE A 65 7.54 2.31 22.78
CA PHE A 65 8.73 2.65 21.99
C PHE A 65 10.03 2.20 22.67
N GLY A 66 10.00 1.07 23.38
CA GLY A 66 11.21 0.46 23.92
C GLY A 66 12.14 -0.03 22.81
N GLN A 67 13.41 -0.22 23.13
CA GLN A 67 14.40 -0.80 22.22
C GLN A 67 13.91 -2.19 21.74
N ILE A 68 13.68 -2.31 20.43
CA ILE A 68 13.21 -3.55 19.80
C ILE A 68 14.38 -4.53 19.76
N ASP A 69 14.19 -5.77 20.24
CA ASP A 69 15.21 -6.82 20.12
C ASP A 69 15.56 -7.04 18.65
N LYS A 70 16.85 -7.28 18.36
CA LYS A 70 17.37 -7.40 16.98
C LYS A 70 16.66 -8.48 16.15
N ASP A 71 16.11 -9.49 16.80
CA ASP A 71 15.47 -10.64 16.14
C ASP A 71 13.95 -10.45 15.95
N ILE A 72 13.40 -9.28 16.32
CA ILE A 72 11.97 -9.03 16.17
C ILE A 72 11.64 -8.53 14.76
N LEU A 73 12.47 -7.66 14.19
CA LEU A 73 12.21 -7.08 12.87
C LEU A 73 12.95 -7.87 11.78
N ILE A 74 12.19 -8.58 10.96
CA ILE A 74 12.71 -9.32 9.82
C ILE A 74 12.50 -8.47 8.57
N THR A 75 13.53 -8.43 7.73
CA THR A 75 13.48 -7.77 6.43
C THR A 75 13.73 -8.80 5.34
N GLU A 76 12.87 -8.82 4.35
CA GLU A 76 12.98 -9.62 3.13
C GLU A 76 13.09 -8.66 1.92
N ASP A 77 13.80 -9.08 0.88
CA ASP A 77 13.84 -8.33 -0.36
C ASP A 77 12.47 -8.34 -1.05
N LEU A 78 12.13 -7.23 -1.71
CA LEU A 78 10.91 -7.15 -2.50
C LEU A 78 10.98 -8.17 -3.65
N GLN A 79 9.95 -8.99 -3.77
CA GLN A 79 9.81 -9.90 -4.90
C GLN A 79 9.44 -9.11 -6.15
N ILE A 80 10.26 -9.24 -7.19
CA ILE A 80 10.02 -8.61 -8.49
C ILE A 80 9.20 -9.59 -9.32
N ALA A 81 8.02 -9.15 -9.76
CA ALA A 81 7.20 -9.95 -10.67
C ALA A 81 7.88 -10.04 -12.03
N ASP A 82 8.00 -11.25 -12.55
CA ASP A 82 8.40 -11.50 -13.93
C ASP A 82 7.15 -11.40 -14.80
N ASN A 83 7.03 -10.31 -15.57
CA ASN A 83 5.90 -10.05 -16.44
C ASN A 83 6.36 -9.33 -17.72
N ASP A 84 5.65 -9.60 -18.82
CA ASP A 84 5.84 -8.94 -20.10
C ASP A 84 4.54 -8.28 -20.57
N GLN A 85 4.66 -7.11 -21.20
CA GLN A 85 3.54 -6.38 -21.78
C GLN A 85 2.79 -7.20 -22.84
N ILE A 86 3.47 -8.14 -23.50
CA ILE A 86 2.84 -9.00 -24.50
C ILE A 86 1.72 -9.88 -23.91
N GLU A 87 1.79 -10.22 -22.62
CA GLU A 87 0.82 -11.09 -21.94
C GLU A 87 -0.61 -10.54 -22.02
N PHE A 88 -0.78 -9.22 -22.07
CA PHE A 88 -2.07 -8.58 -22.32
C PHE A 88 -2.67 -8.98 -23.67
N PHE A 89 -1.86 -8.90 -24.74
CA PHE A 89 -2.32 -9.21 -26.10
C PHE A 89 -2.56 -10.71 -26.27
N GLU A 90 -1.77 -11.55 -25.62
CA GLU A 90 -1.97 -12.99 -25.62
C GLU A 90 -3.29 -13.36 -24.94
N ASN A 91 -3.58 -12.80 -23.76
CA ASN A 91 -4.88 -12.99 -23.12
C ASN A 91 -6.03 -12.49 -24.00
N TYR A 92 -5.90 -11.30 -24.59
CA TYR A 92 -6.94 -10.74 -25.46
C TYR A 92 -7.24 -11.65 -26.67
N ARG A 93 -6.20 -12.13 -27.36
CA ARG A 93 -6.32 -13.08 -28.48
C ARG A 93 -7.06 -14.34 -28.03
N ASP A 94 -6.57 -14.97 -26.97
CA ASP A 94 -7.09 -16.26 -26.52
C ASP A 94 -8.52 -16.14 -25.97
N ALA A 95 -8.85 -15.03 -25.31
CA ALA A 95 -10.21 -14.76 -24.84
C ALA A 95 -11.18 -14.50 -25.99
N ARG A 96 -10.75 -13.76 -27.02
CA ARG A 96 -11.54 -13.57 -28.26
C ARG A 96 -11.82 -14.89 -28.97
N GLU A 97 -10.90 -15.84 -28.89
CA GLU A 97 -11.04 -17.20 -29.45
C GLU A 97 -11.79 -18.16 -28.51
N GLY A 98 -12.22 -17.71 -27.33
CA GLY A 98 -12.95 -18.52 -26.35
C GLY A 98 -12.10 -19.54 -25.59
N LYS A 99 -10.76 -19.41 -25.62
CA LYS A 99 -9.83 -20.31 -24.92
C LYS A 99 -9.64 -19.95 -23.44
N THR A 100 -9.85 -18.69 -23.09
CA THR A 100 -9.75 -18.17 -21.72
C THR A 100 -10.78 -17.06 -21.50
N GLU A 101 -10.91 -16.57 -20.27
CA GLU A 101 -11.68 -15.35 -20.00
C GLU A 101 -10.85 -14.09 -20.28
N PHE A 102 -11.52 -12.99 -20.61
CA PHE A 102 -10.89 -11.68 -20.59
C PHE A 102 -10.47 -11.35 -19.15
N ILE A 103 -9.18 -11.10 -18.94
CA ILE A 103 -8.66 -10.64 -17.64
C ILE A 103 -9.24 -9.27 -17.32
N ILE A 104 -9.28 -8.35 -18.30
CA ILE A 104 -9.87 -7.02 -18.14
C ILE A 104 -11.37 -7.09 -18.42
N LYS A 105 -12.20 -6.90 -17.39
CA LYS A 105 -13.65 -7.03 -17.50
C LYS A 105 -14.33 -5.65 -17.62
N LEU A 106 -15.30 -5.53 -18.54
CA LEU A 106 -16.06 -4.28 -18.71
C LEU A 106 -16.71 -3.75 -17.42
N PRO A 107 -17.27 -4.59 -16.53
CA PRO A 107 -17.78 -4.12 -15.23
C PRO A 107 -16.71 -3.56 -14.29
N GLU A 108 -15.44 -3.97 -14.41
CA GLU A 108 -14.34 -3.42 -13.60
C GLU A 108 -13.91 -2.05 -14.12
N ILE A 109 -13.88 -1.88 -15.45
CA ILE A 109 -13.65 -0.56 -16.07
C ILE A 109 -14.71 0.45 -15.63
N ARG A 110 -15.99 0.03 -15.62
CA ARG A 110 -17.08 0.90 -15.12
C ARG A 110 -16.86 1.33 -13.67
N ARG A 111 -16.42 0.40 -12.81
CA ARG A 111 -16.10 0.71 -11.41
C ARG A 111 -14.97 1.73 -11.28
N VAL A 112 -13.92 1.62 -12.09
CA VAL A 112 -12.86 2.64 -12.14
C VAL A 112 -13.41 4.01 -12.53
N MET A 113 -14.28 4.08 -13.54
CA MET A 113 -14.90 5.35 -13.95
C MET A 113 -15.77 5.96 -12.85
N GLN A 114 -16.54 5.15 -12.11
CA GLN A 114 -17.34 5.63 -10.98
C GLN A 114 -16.47 6.20 -9.84
N VAL A 115 -15.28 5.63 -9.60
CA VAL A 115 -14.32 6.21 -8.66
C VAL A 115 -13.82 7.57 -9.17
N LEU A 116 -13.51 7.71 -10.46
CA LEU A 116 -13.06 8.98 -11.04
C LEU A 116 -14.12 10.07 -10.93
N GLU A 117 -15.38 9.75 -11.21
CA GLU A 117 -16.52 10.66 -11.02
C GLU A 117 -16.68 11.09 -9.56
N ALA A 118 -16.60 10.15 -8.62
CA ALA A 118 -16.68 10.45 -7.19
C ALA A 118 -15.50 11.30 -6.69
N ILE A 119 -14.29 11.13 -7.24
CA ILE A 119 -13.13 11.98 -6.93
C ILE A 119 -13.40 13.43 -7.35
N TRP A 120 -13.92 13.66 -8.57
CA TRP A 120 -14.26 15.00 -9.02
C TRP A 120 -15.36 15.63 -8.16
N GLU A 121 -16.44 14.89 -7.89
CA GLU A 121 -17.53 15.36 -7.05
C GLU A 121 -17.06 15.70 -5.62
N SER A 122 -16.23 14.83 -5.03
CA SER A 122 -15.62 15.07 -3.71
C SER A 122 -14.79 16.35 -3.70
N SER A 123 -13.98 16.59 -4.73
CA SER A 123 -13.14 17.78 -4.85
C SER A 123 -13.97 19.06 -5.00
N GLU A 124 -15.07 19.02 -5.74
CA GLU A 124 -15.93 20.20 -5.95
C GLU A 124 -16.74 20.55 -4.70
N LYS A 125 -17.23 19.52 -3.99
CA LYS A 125 -18.10 19.71 -2.82
C LYS A 125 -17.35 19.80 -1.49
N ASN A 126 -16.09 19.36 -1.47
CA ASN A 126 -15.30 19.17 -0.25
C ASN A 126 -16.00 18.22 0.76
N GLU A 127 -16.55 17.12 0.25
CA GLU A 127 -17.34 16.15 1.00
C GLU A 127 -16.94 14.71 0.66
N VAL A 128 -17.23 13.77 1.57
CA VAL A 128 -17.04 12.34 1.34
C VAL A 128 -18.21 11.80 0.51
N ILE A 129 -17.91 11.25 -0.65
CA ILE A 129 -18.90 10.61 -1.52
C ILE A 129 -19.05 9.14 -1.12
N LYS A 130 -20.29 8.72 -0.86
CA LYS A 130 -20.63 7.35 -0.47
C LYS A 130 -21.21 6.59 -1.66
N PHE A 131 -20.83 5.33 -1.81
CA PHE A 131 -21.41 4.43 -2.80
C PHE A 131 -22.52 3.60 -2.15
N ASP A 132 -23.77 3.91 -2.47
CA ASP A 132 -24.93 3.17 -1.95
C ASP A 132 -25.02 1.80 -2.61
N GLY A 133 -24.78 0.73 -1.83
CA GLY A 133 -24.77 -0.65 -2.34
C GLY A 133 -23.38 -1.17 -2.74
N GLY A 134 -22.32 -0.40 -2.51
CA GLY A 134 -20.94 -0.76 -2.82
C GLY A 134 -20.45 -0.23 -4.17
N LEU A 135 -19.19 -0.55 -4.46
CA LEU A 135 -18.50 -0.24 -5.71
C LEU A 135 -18.67 -1.37 -6.73
#